data_AF-A0A9K3Q0U3-F1
#
_entry.id   AF-A0A9K3Q0U3-F1
#
_cell.length_a   1.000
_cell.length_b   1.000
_cell.length_c   1.000
_cell.angle_alpha   90.00
_cell.angle_beta   90.00
_cell.angle_gamma   90.00
#
_symmetry.space_group_name_H-M   'P 1'
#
loop_
_entity.id
_entity.type
_entity.pdbx_description
1 polymer ?
#
loop_
_entity_poly.entity_id
_entity_poly.type
_entity_poly.pdbx_seq_one_letter_code
_entity_poly.pdbx_strand_id
1 'polypeptide(L)'
;MNLASAILVLALSTARDIVAFTPSTSTKRTTAKITLFDHNQALSNDESSSIRSKINNPFANFCATAAMTAMLWGSPAMIAEQAFQHPPTSPIVQMMVDKSSSIANAKEKASGTGSRVNKDPESLLRLGLPIKNKEVRSLQETLENIKYDIGSKRKSAAIDGAKKSKNMLGGKQAEKIAIACQTPKTCTEYMKQMDEELDPLIEAMKASEDAFTGSDQEREALDKAYKAQEKVVDLLTKLEEQMIPPGYETPVPPEYSDLPQLKRRAKVEMIVKKGQSGAQFDINGVNFPQAKMIMVIDGYTAPVTGGNFVDLVNKGFYDNMKIQRSDGFVVQTGDPEGEAFGYTGGTPSKSIGAGPHGERLIPTEIFVRGDKGPFYETTIEDEGRGGEATVLPFSAYGAMGWARDEYDPNSGSSQFFWLLFDSDLTPAGKNVLDGRYPCFGYVVEGSDFLQDIKEGDVIVSAKVTDGLQYLKQP
;
A
#
# COMPACT_ATOMS: atom_id res chain seq x y z
N MET A 1 -3.79 -32.10 43.64
CA MET A 1 -4.03 -33.30 44.49
C MET A 1 -5.53 -33.34 44.73
N ASN A 2 -6.38 -34.25 44.25
CA ASN A 2 -6.31 -35.64 43.74
C ASN A 2 -7.29 -35.76 42.56
N LEU A 3 -6.93 -36.36 41.41
CA LEU A 3 -7.12 -37.78 41.02
C LEU A 3 -8.57 -38.30 41.22
N ALA A 4 -9.20 -39.10 40.36
CA ALA A 4 -9.02 -39.58 38.98
C ALA A 4 -10.14 -40.61 38.73
N SER A 5 -10.45 -40.86 37.45
CA SER A 5 -10.96 -42.13 36.87
C SER A 5 -12.42 -42.55 37.09
N ALA A 6 -13.11 -43.33 36.24
CA ALA A 6 -13.05 -43.71 34.81
C ALA A 6 -14.15 -44.80 34.59
N ILE A 7 -14.49 -45.10 33.32
CA ILE A 7 -15.11 -46.36 32.78
C ILE A 7 -16.64 -46.49 32.92
N LEU A 8 -17.45 -47.08 32.03
CA LEU A 8 -17.57 -47.42 30.58
C LEU A 8 -18.79 -48.39 30.50
N VAL A 9 -19.42 -48.52 29.32
CA VAL A 9 -20.24 -49.64 28.78
C VAL A 9 -21.77 -49.40 28.77
N LEU A 10 -22.48 -49.15 27.65
CA LEU A 10 -22.82 -49.89 26.39
C LEU A 10 -24.07 -50.79 26.48
N ALA A 11 -25.14 -50.47 25.72
CA ALA A 11 -26.06 -51.36 24.96
C ALA A 11 -27.29 -50.55 24.46
N LEU A 12 -27.49 -50.27 23.17
CA LEU A 12 -28.07 -51.07 22.07
C LEU A 12 -29.57 -51.47 22.23
N SER A 13 -30.41 -50.91 21.34
CA SER A 13 -31.71 -51.44 20.85
C SER A 13 -32.03 -50.68 19.56
N THR A 14 -31.67 -51.19 18.37
CA THR A 14 -32.44 -52.07 17.45
C THR A 14 -33.64 -51.42 16.74
N ALA A 15 -33.70 -51.73 15.45
CA ALA A 15 -34.33 -51.02 14.33
C ALA A 15 -35.61 -51.69 13.80
N ARG A 16 -36.11 -51.14 12.67
CA ARG A 16 -37.03 -51.66 11.61
C ARG A 16 -38.44 -51.06 11.64
N ASP A 17 -39.11 -50.68 10.54
CA ASP A 17 -39.13 -51.12 9.12
C ASP A 17 -39.34 -49.91 8.15
N ILE A 18 -38.73 -49.78 6.96
CA ILE A 18 -38.99 -50.39 5.62
C ILE A 18 -40.36 -50.06 5.00
N VAL A 19 -40.38 -49.29 3.89
CA VAL A 19 -41.02 -49.64 2.59
C VAL A 19 -40.33 -48.83 1.46
N ALA A 20 -40.00 -49.52 0.37
CA ALA A 20 -39.44 -49.02 -0.90
C ALA A 20 -40.51 -49.04 -2.02
N PHE A 21 -40.35 -48.27 -3.11
CA PHE A 21 -40.73 -48.69 -4.47
C PHE A 21 -40.07 -47.85 -5.59
N THR A 22 -39.10 -48.48 -6.27
CA THR A 22 -38.62 -48.49 -7.68
C THR A 22 -38.51 -47.24 -8.58
N PRO A 23 -37.45 -47.15 -9.42
CA PRO A 23 -37.24 -46.14 -10.47
C PRO A 23 -37.60 -46.64 -11.89
N SER A 24 -37.91 -45.70 -12.79
CA SER A 24 -38.16 -45.92 -14.23
C SER A 24 -37.00 -45.39 -15.09
N THR A 25 -36.64 -46.21 -16.07
CA THR A 25 -35.65 -46.08 -17.13
C THR A 25 -36.00 -45.06 -18.22
N SER A 26 -35.02 -44.30 -18.73
CA SER A 26 -34.88 -44.02 -20.17
C SER A 26 -33.48 -43.54 -20.52
N THR A 27 -33.05 -43.96 -21.70
CA THR A 27 -31.70 -44.07 -22.24
C THR A 27 -31.33 -42.85 -23.07
N LYS A 28 -30.07 -42.41 -23.03
CA LYS A 28 -29.24 -42.13 -24.23
C LYS A 28 -27.78 -41.83 -23.85
N ARG A 29 -26.90 -42.71 -24.36
CA ARG A 29 -25.43 -42.60 -24.39
C ARG A 29 -25.01 -41.62 -25.48
N THR A 30 -24.01 -40.79 -25.19
CA THR A 30 -23.00 -40.37 -26.18
C THR A 30 -21.63 -40.53 -25.55
N THR A 31 -20.89 -41.53 -26.01
CA THR A 31 -19.49 -41.82 -25.66
C THR A 31 -18.55 -41.02 -26.55
N ALA A 32 -17.65 -40.23 -25.97
CA ALA A 32 -16.42 -39.77 -26.63
C ALA A 32 -15.23 -40.47 -25.96
N LYS A 33 -14.43 -41.14 -26.79
CA LYS A 33 -13.27 -41.97 -26.43
C LYS A 33 -12.12 -41.10 -25.94
N ILE A 34 -11.58 -41.44 -24.77
CA ILE A 34 -10.23 -41.07 -24.34
C ILE A 34 -9.29 -42.17 -24.87
N THR A 35 -8.29 -41.80 -25.66
CA THR A 35 -7.24 -42.72 -26.11
C THR A 35 -5.91 -42.19 -25.58
N LEU A 36 -5.34 -42.92 -24.61
CA LEU A 36 -3.95 -42.84 -24.20
C LEU A 36 -3.08 -43.39 -25.34
N PHE A 37 -2.02 -42.67 -25.71
CA PHE A 37 -0.89 -43.26 -26.43
C PHE A 37 0.39 -42.75 -25.81
N ASP A 38 1.18 -43.71 -25.36
CA ASP A 38 2.47 -43.58 -24.70
C ASP A 38 3.44 -44.40 -25.56
N HIS A 39 4.45 -43.76 -26.17
CA HIS A 39 5.59 -44.47 -26.74
C HIS A 39 6.83 -43.58 -26.86
N ASN A 40 7.77 -43.84 -25.95
CA ASN A 40 9.20 -43.68 -26.16
C ASN A 40 9.68 -44.53 -27.35
N GLN A 41 10.48 -43.95 -28.25
CA GLN A 41 11.71 -44.61 -28.71
C GLN A 41 12.66 -43.63 -29.40
N ALA A 42 13.94 -43.86 -29.13
CA ALA A 42 15.09 -43.06 -29.50
C ALA A 42 15.73 -43.53 -30.83
N LEU A 43 16.65 -42.69 -31.34
CA LEU A 43 17.94 -42.99 -31.98
C LEU A 43 18.19 -42.48 -33.42
N SER A 44 19.42 -41.93 -33.52
CA SER A 44 20.40 -41.88 -34.60
C SER A 44 20.26 -40.89 -35.77
N ASN A 45 21.19 -39.93 -35.77
CA ASN A 45 22.22 -39.64 -36.78
C ASN A 45 21.94 -40.13 -38.21
N ASP A 46 22.05 -39.24 -39.23
CA ASP A 46 23.34 -39.06 -39.93
C ASP A 46 23.31 -37.87 -40.92
N GLU A 47 24.52 -37.50 -41.32
CA GLU A 47 25.00 -36.28 -41.97
C GLU A 47 24.63 -36.03 -43.45
N SER A 48 24.69 -34.72 -43.81
CA SER A 48 25.25 -34.13 -45.05
C SER A 48 24.49 -34.33 -46.39
N SER A 49 24.42 -33.37 -47.32
CA SER A 49 25.44 -32.43 -47.78
C SER A 49 24.89 -31.36 -48.76
N SER A 50 25.51 -30.17 -48.70
CA SER A 50 25.73 -29.18 -49.79
C SER A 50 24.51 -28.37 -50.29
N ILE A 51 24.57 -27.05 -50.53
CA ILE A 51 25.61 -26.23 -51.20
C ILE A 51 25.68 -24.79 -50.63
N ARG A 52 26.90 -24.26 -50.66
CA ARG A 52 27.42 -22.95 -50.20
C ARG A 52 27.03 -21.75 -51.09
N SER A 53 26.94 -20.56 -50.47
CA SER A 53 27.74 -19.35 -50.80
C SER A 53 27.54 -18.26 -49.73
N LYS A 54 28.48 -18.11 -48.78
CA LYS A 54 29.50 -17.04 -48.66
C LYS A 54 28.97 -15.59 -48.75
N ILE A 55 29.07 -14.83 -47.65
CA ILE A 55 29.93 -13.64 -47.48
C ILE A 55 30.10 -13.32 -45.97
N ASN A 56 31.29 -12.83 -45.64
CA ASN A 56 31.96 -12.83 -44.34
C ASN A 56 31.46 -11.80 -43.31
N ASN A 57 31.50 -12.23 -42.05
CA ASN A 57 31.69 -11.44 -40.82
C ASN A 57 33.20 -11.12 -40.67
N PRO A 58 33.66 -10.12 -39.90
CA PRO A 58 33.85 -10.38 -38.46
C PRO A 58 33.86 -9.15 -37.54
N PHE A 59 33.29 -9.26 -36.34
CA PHE A 59 33.95 -8.83 -35.10
C PHE A 59 33.27 -9.49 -33.91
N ALA A 60 33.79 -10.65 -33.51
CA ALA A 60 33.52 -11.28 -32.24
C ALA A 60 34.81 -11.88 -31.68
N ASN A 61 35.07 -11.51 -30.42
CA ASN A 61 35.90 -12.15 -29.41
C ASN A 61 37.44 -12.09 -29.52
N PHE A 62 38.03 -11.43 -28.52
CA PHE A 62 39.23 -11.95 -27.88
C PHE A 62 39.09 -11.89 -26.35
N CYS A 63 39.42 -13.01 -25.71
CA CYS A 63 39.34 -13.25 -24.27
C CYS A 63 40.63 -12.82 -23.53
N ALA A 64 40.46 -12.67 -22.21
CA ALA A 64 41.37 -13.09 -21.15
C ALA A 64 42.53 -12.18 -20.68
N THR A 65 42.44 -11.83 -19.39
CA THR A 65 43.48 -11.83 -18.33
C THR A 65 44.77 -11.04 -18.53
N ALA A 66 45.01 -10.02 -17.69
CA ALA A 66 45.97 -10.09 -16.58
C ALA A 66 46.16 -8.71 -15.89
N ALA A 67 46.14 -8.76 -14.55
CA ALA A 67 46.67 -7.85 -13.53
C ALA A 67 47.31 -6.50 -13.95
N MET A 68 46.88 -5.41 -13.31
CA MET A 68 47.76 -4.66 -12.40
C MET A 68 46.97 -3.82 -11.41
N THR A 69 47.35 -4.01 -10.16
CA THR A 69 46.86 -3.35 -8.95
C THR A 69 47.55 -2.00 -8.77
N ALA A 70 46.81 -1.07 -8.14
CA ALA A 70 47.29 -0.03 -7.23
C ALA A 70 47.67 1.36 -7.78
N MET A 71 47.19 2.36 -7.00
CA MET A 71 47.71 3.73 -6.81
C MET A 71 47.37 4.74 -7.92
N LEU A 72 46.79 5.92 -7.67
CA LEU A 72 46.75 6.79 -6.49
C LEU A 72 45.55 7.76 -6.57
N TRP A 73 45.14 8.20 -5.38
CA TRP A 73 44.31 9.37 -5.15
C TRP A 73 44.92 10.63 -5.79
N GLY A 74 44.11 11.38 -6.53
CA GLY A 74 44.46 12.70 -7.06
C GLY A 74 43.18 13.48 -7.38
N SER A 75 42.87 14.47 -6.55
CA SER A 75 41.70 15.35 -6.65
C SER A 75 41.59 16.09 -8.00
N PRO A 76 40.40 16.27 -8.59
CA PRO A 76 40.23 17.21 -9.69
C PRO A 76 39.81 18.59 -9.13
N ALA A 77 40.78 19.33 -8.61
CA ALA A 77 40.75 20.79 -8.67
C ALA A 77 41.82 21.16 -9.71
N MET A 78 41.43 21.95 -10.73
CA MET A 78 42.22 22.44 -11.89
C MET A 78 41.70 21.92 -13.24
N ILE A 79 40.49 22.28 -13.64
CA ILE A 79 40.18 22.79 -14.99
C ILE A 79 39.03 23.79 -14.83
N ALA A 80 39.37 25.00 -14.40
CA ALA A 80 38.45 26.12 -14.35
C ALA A 80 39.19 27.34 -14.87
N GLU A 81 39.42 27.42 -16.18
CA GLU A 81 39.56 28.71 -16.85
C GLU A 81 39.49 28.55 -18.37
N GLN A 82 38.88 29.56 -18.99
CA GLN A 82 38.72 29.83 -20.42
C GLN A 82 37.37 29.49 -21.05
N ALA A 83 36.82 30.53 -21.68
CA ALA A 83 35.62 30.62 -22.53
C ALA A 83 34.28 30.99 -21.85
N PHE A 84 34.24 32.19 -21.26
CA PHE A 84 33.05 33.05 -21.35
C PHE A 84 33.19 33.95 -22.58
N GLN A 85 32.41 33.71 -23.63
CA GLN A 85 31.92 34.72 -24.57
C GLN A 85 30.85 34.11 -25.51
N HIS A 86 29.66 34.72 -25.50
CA HIS A 86 28.41 34.44 -26.24
C HIS A 86 27.43 33.40 -25.64
N PRO A 87 26.12 33.69 -25.60
CA PRO A 87 25.11 32.82 -25.00
C PRO A 87 24.58 31.81 -26.03
N PRO A 88 24.44 30.53 -25.68
CA PRO A 88 23.57 29.64 -26.43
C PRO A 88 22.44 29.11 -25.55
N THR A 89 21.21 29.42 -25.96
CA THR A 89 20.03 28.58 -25.73
C THR A 89 20.34 27.14 -26.16
N SER A 90 20.45 26.18 -25.24
CA SER A 90 20.65 24.77 -25.60
C SER A 90 20.16 23.81 -24.49
N PRO A 91 19.59 22.63 -24.83
CA PRO A 91 18.86 21.71 -23.94
C PRO A 91 19.69 21.04 -22.83
N ILE A 92 20.98 21.35 -22.76
CA ILE A 92 21.93 20.72 -21.83
C ILE A 92 21.72 21.19 -20.38
N VAL A 93 21.22 22.42 -20.19
CA VAL A 93 20.84 22.91 -18.84
C VAL A 93 19.63 22.15 -18.29
N GLN A 94 18.70 21.75 -19.15
CA GLN A 94 17.57 20.90 -18.76
C GLN A 94 18.06 19.53 -18.26
N MET A 95 19.04 18.94 -18.95
CA MET A 95 19.62 17.64 -18.62
C MET A 95 20.43 17.66 -17.31
N MET A 96 21.08 18.78 -16.97
CA MET A 96 21.81 18.95 -15.71
C MET A 96 20.89 19.22 -14.52
N VAL A 97 19.76 19.92 -14.73
CA VAL A 97 18.71 20.05 -13.70
C VAL A 97 18.07 18.69 -13.41
N ASP A 98 17.81 17.88 -14.44
CA ASP A 98 17.28 16.52 -14.29
C ASP A 98 18.23 15.57 -13.55
N LYS A 99 19.56 15.70 -13.73
CA LYS A 99 20.56 14.91 -12.98
C LYS A 99 20.70 15.31 -11.51
N SER A 100 20.42 16.56 -11.15
CA SER A 100 20.39 16.96 -9.73
C SER A 100 19.15 16.43 -8.99
N SER A 101 18.09 16.09 -9.74
CA SER A 101 16.91 15.39 -9.22
C SER A 101 17.12 13.88 -9.09
N SER A 102 18.03 13.29 -9.89
CA SER A 102 18.28 11.85 -9.85
C SER A 102 19.05 11.38 -8.61
N ILE A 103 19.82 12.26 -7.96
CA ILE A 103 20.54 11.95 -6.71
C ILE A 103 19.59 11.92 -5.50
N ALA A 104 18.50 12.68 -5.52
CA ALA A 104 17.44 12.59 -4.51
C ALA A 104 16.56 11.32 -4.69
N ASN A 105 16.44 10.84 -5.93
CA ASN A 105 15.65 9.64 -6.26
C ASN A 105 16.35 8.32 -5.90
N ALA A 106 17.67 8.28 -5.68
CA ALA A 106 18.36 7.01 -5.44
C ALA A 106 17.98 6.33 -4.11
N LYS A 107 17.53 7.10 -3.11
CA LYS A 107 17.02 6.57 -1.83
C LYS A 107 15.53 6.24 -1.88
N GLU A 108 14.81 6.75 -2.88
CA GLU A 108 13.37 6.48 -3.11
C GLU A 108 13.12 5.42 -4.21
N LYS A 109 14.11 5.11 -5.06
CA LYS A 109 13.99 4.14 -6.17
C LYS A 109 14.63 2.77 -5.92
N ALA A 110 15.25 2.56 -4.78
CA ALA A 110 15.69 1.23 -4.37
C ALA A 110 15.68 1.18 -2.86
N SER A 111 14.88 0.27 -2.29
CA SER A 111 15.22 -0.30 -1.00
C SER A 111 16.57 -0.99 -1.17
N GLY A 112 17.66 -0.25 -0.96
CA GLY A 112 18.98 -0.86 -0.81
C GLY A 112 18.92 -1.82 0.36
N THR A 113 19.60 -2.96 0.26
CA THR A 113 19.85 -3.85 1.38
C THR A 113 20.37 -3.03 2.57
N GLY A 114 19.53 -2.80 3.59
CA GLY A 114 19.83 -2.01 4.78
C GLY A 114 19.01 -0.73 5.00
N SER A 115 18.23 -0.25 4.03
CA SER A 115 17.28 0.86 4.29
C SER A 115 16.00 0.34 4.94
N ARG A 116 15.63 0.89 6.10
CA ARG A 116 14.40 0.54 6.83
C ARG A 116 13.17 0.88 5.99
N VAL A 117 12.30 -0.10 5.77
CA VAL A 117 11.02 0.12 5.09
C VAL A 117 10.04 0.82 6.02
N ASN A 118 9.35 1.81 5.48
CA ASN A 118 8.34 2.56 6.17
C ASN A 118 7.03 1.75 6.22
N LYS A 119 6.53 1.48 7.43
CA LYS A 119 5.33 0.68 7.70
C LYS A 119 4.19 1.50 8.32
N ASP A 120 4.40 2.80 8.54
CA ASP A 120 3.42 3.68 9.18
C ASP A 120 2.41 4.18 8.13
N PRO A 121 1.11 3.83 8.24
CA PRO A 121 0.12 4.12 7.20
C PRO A 121 -0.05 5.63 6.97
N GLU A 122 -0.02 6.43 8.04
CA GLU A 122 -0.13 7.88 7.93
C GLU A 122 1.09 8.52 7.26
N SER A 123 2.30 8.01 7.54
CA SER A 123 3.51 8.43 6.83
C SER A 123 3.44 8.08 5.34
N LEU A 124 2.98 6.87 4.99
CA LEU A 124 2.79 6.48 3.59
C LEU A 124 1.76 7.37 2.88
N LEU A 125 0.65 7.71 3.56
CA LEU A 125 -0.33 8.67 3.06
C LEU A 125 0.30 10.05 2.85
N ARG A 126 1.08 10.59 3.80
CA ARG A 126 1.82 11.85 3.61
C ARG A 126 2.73 11.79 2.38
N LEU A 127 3.49 10.71 2.21
CA LEU A 127 4.36 10.50 1.06
C LEU A 127 3.58 10.40 -0.26
N GLY A 128 2.36 9.90 -0.23
CA GLY A 128 1.45 9.85 -1.39
C GLY A 128 0.86 11.20 -1.81
N LEU A 129 1.00 12.25 -1.01
CA LEU A 129 0.51 13.59 -1.39
C LEU A 129 1.27 14.13 -2.62
N PRO A 130 0.56 14.80 -3.56
CA PRO A 130 1.13 15.34 -4.80
C PRO A 130 1.92 16.65 -4.56
N ILE A 131 2.87 16.62 -3.63
CA ILE A 131 3.68 17.77 -3.23
C ILE A 131 5.14 17.60 -3.65
N LYS A 132 5.76 18.69 -4.10
CA LYS A 132 7.17 18.72 -4.54
C LYS A 132 7.93 19.80 -3.76
N ASN A 133 8.24 19.50 -2.50
CA ASN A 133 9.00 20.41 -1.64
C ASN A 133 9.98 19.60 -0.79
N LYS A 134 11.29 19.87 -0.92
CA LYS A 134 12.33 19.09 -0.25
C LYS A 134 12.41 19.42 1.24
N GLU A 135 12.11 20.67 1.59
CA GLU A 135 12.17 21.19 2.95
C GLU A 135 11.12 20.53 3.86
N VAL A 136 9.87 20.39 3.40
CA VAL A 136 8.81 19.72 4.16
C VAL A 136 9.06 18.21 4.26
N ARG A 137 9.58 17.56 3.20
CA ARG A 137 9.93 16.14 3.24
C ARG A 137 11.07 15.85 4.21
N SER A 138 12.04 16.75 4.32
CA SER A 138 13.10 16.64 5.33
C SER A 138 12.56 16.81 6.76
N LEU A 139 11.59 17.71 6.95
CA LEU A 139 10.91 17.89 8.23
C LEU A 139 10.13 16.63 8.61
N GLN A 140 9.35 16.07 7.67
CA GLN A 140 8.64 14.81 7.83
C GLN A 140 9.60 13.67 8.26
N GLU A 141 10.70 13.45 7.54
CA GLU A 141 11.69 12.41 7.88
C GLU A 141 12.22 12.59 9.31
N THR A 142 12.50 13.83 9.73
CA THR A 142 13.00 14.11 11.07
C THR A 142 11.93 13.82 12.13
N LEU A 143 10.70 14.28 11.93
CA LEU A 143 9.59 14.08 12.87
C LEU A 143 9.16 12.62 13.01
N GLU A 144 9.14 11.86 11.92
CA GLU A 144 8.74 10.45 11.93
C GLU A 144 9.82 9.55 12.54
N ASN A 145 11.09 9.92 12.40
CA ASN A 145 12.17 9.23 13.11
C ASN A 145 12.08 9.38 14.64
N ILE A 146 11.51 10.48 15.15
CA ILE A 146 11.28 10.66 16.59
C ILE A 146 10.36 9.56 17.13
N LYS A 147 9.26 9.23 16.44
CA LYS A 147 8.34 8.13 16.83
C LYS A 147 9.08 6.82 17.03
N TYR A 148 9.99 6.52 16.10
CA TYR A 148 10.82 5.32 16.16
C TYR A 148 11.84 5.37 17.30
N ASP A 149 12.43 6.53 17.55
CA ASP A 149 13.38 6.73 18.63
C ASP A 149 12.74 6.56 20.00
N ILE A 150 11.50 7.05 20.16
CA ILE A 150 10.68 6.82 21.36
C ILE A 150 10.47 5.30 21.54
N GLY A 151 10.00 4.59 20.50
CA GLY A 151 9.71 3.15 20.60
C GLY A 151 10.92 2.26 20.82
N SER A 152 12.06 2.65 20.26
CA SER A 152 13.35 1.97 20.49
C SER A 152 14.04 2.43 21.77
N LYS A 153 13.38 3.28 22.58
CA LYS A 153 13.92 3.91 23.79
C LYS A 153 15.25 4.64 23.59
N ARG A 154 15.50 5.18 22.39
CA ARG A 154 16.67 6.01 22.05
C ARG A 154 16.43 7.45 22.48
N LYS A 155 16.36 7.69 23.80
CA LYS A 155 15.90 8.94 24.42
C LYS A 155 16.65 10.19 23.93
N SER A 156 17.99 10.16 23.95
CA SER A 156 18.81 11.28 23.44
C SER A 156 18.56 11.56 21.96
N ALA A 157 18.42 10.52 21.13
CA ALA A 157 18.17 10.69 19.69
C ALA A 157 16.80 11.33 19.43
N ALA A 158 15.76 10.95 20.18
CA ALA A 158 14.45 11.57 20.12
C ALA A 158 14.50 13.06 20.49
N ILE A 159 15.21 13.41 21.58
CA ILE A 159 15.40 14.80 22.02
C ILE A 159 16.15 15.61 20.95
N ASP A 160 17.22 15.07 20.39
CA ASP A 160 18.00 15.75 19.37
C ASP A 160 17.21 15.92 18.07
N GLY A 161 16.41 14.91 17.69
CA GLY A 161 15.45 14.98 16.59
C GLY A 161 14.42 16.09 16.80
N ALA A 162 13.84 16.19 18.00
CA ALA A 162 12.88 17.23 18.34
C ALA A 162 13.50 18.64 18.27
N LYS A 163 14.69 18.84 18.84
CA LYS A 163 15.43 20.12 18.74
C LYS A 163 15.76 20.48 17.28
N LYS A 164 16.16 19.48 16.48
CA LYS A 164 16.42 19.68 15.05
C LYS A 164 15.14 20.10 14.33
N SER A 165 14.00 19.47 14.60
CA SER A 165 12.71 19.87 14.05
C SER A 165 12.34 21.30 14.42
N LYS A 166 12.50 21.71 15.69
CA LYS A 166 12.30 23.13 16.10
C LYS A 166 13.14 24.10 15.27
N ASN A 167 14.42 23.78 15.02
CA ASN A 167 15.28 24.60 14.16
C ASN A 167 14.78 24.67 12.70
N MET A 168 14.19 23.60 12.17
CA MET A 168 13.63 23.54 10.81
C MET A 168 12.29 24.29 10.69
N LEU A 169 11.53 24.35 11.78
CA LEU A 169 10.30 25.13 11.93
C LEU A 169 10.57 26.64 12.09
N GLY A 170 11.85 27.04 12.19
CA GLY A 170 12.31 28.42 12.20
C GLY A 170 13.15 28.81 10.97
N GLY A 171 13.33 30.12 10.79
CA GLY A 171 14.26 30.70 9.82
C GLY A 171 13.94 30.40 8.35
N LYS A 172 14.98 30.33 7.51
CA LYS A 172 14.86 30.24 6.04
C LYS A 172 14.14 28.97 5.56
N GLN A 173 14.23 27.87 6.29
CA GLN A 173 13.55 26.63 5.89
C GLN A 173 12.04 26.76 6.07
N ALA A 174 11.59 27.26 7.22
CA ALA A 174 10.18 27.54 7.49
C ALA A 174 9.58 28.55 6.49
N GLU A 175 10.33 29.59 6.11
CA GLU A 175 9.91 30.54 5.07
C GLU A 175 9.61 29.84 3.74
N LYS A 176 10.48 28.93 3.29
CA LYS A 176 10.26 28.17 2.05
C LYS A 176 9.07 27.23 2.14
N ILE A 177 8.84 26.62 3.31
CA ILE A 177 7.66 25.79 3.55
C ILE A 177 6.40 26.64 3.45
N ALA A 178 6.36 27.79 4.13
CA ALA A 178 5.21 28.69 4.14
C ALA A 178 4.86 29.23 2.74
N ILE A 179 5.85 29.58 1.91
CA ILE A 179 5.64 30.10 0.55
C ILE A 179 5.01 29.03 -0.37
N ALA A 180 5.30 27.76 -0.13
CA ALA A 180 4.75 26.66 -0.92
C ALA A 180 3.32 26.26 -0.51
N CYS A 181 2.79 26.84 0.57
CA CYS A 181 1.41 26.63 0.98
C CYS A 181 0.42 27.52 0.24
N GLN A 182 -0.80 27.01 0.02
CA GLN A 182 -1.95 27.77 -0.47
C GLN A 182 -2.22 29.00 0.40
N THR A 183 -2.16 28.83 1.73
CA THR A 183 -2.30 29.92 2.70
C THR A 183 -1.06 29.99 3.59
N PRO A 184 -0.05 30.83 3.26
CA PRO A 184 1.20 30.91 4.00
C PRO A 184 1.02 31.16 5.49
N LYS A 185 0.09 32.04 5.87
CA LYS A 185 -0.21 32.35 7.28
C LYS A 185 -0.68 31.12 8.07
N THR A 186 -1.52 30.28 7.47
CA THR A 186 -2.02 29.05 8.10
C THR A 186 -0.89 28.05 8.33
N CYS A 187 0.01 27.89 7.35
CA CYS A 187 1.18 27.04 7.53
C CYS A 187 2.15 27.57 8.58
N THR A 188 2.36 28.89 8.67
CA THR A 188 3.15 29.49 9.74
C THR A 188 2.54 29.20 11.12
N GLU A 189 1.21 29.25 11.23
CA GLU A 189 0.50 28.90 12.47
C GLU A 189 0.65 27.41 12.83
N TYR A 190 0.50 26.50 11.86
CA TYR A 190 0.75 25.08 12.11
C TYR A 190 2.21 24.80 12.50
N MET A 191 3.18 25.47 11.87
CA MET A 191 4.60 25.33 12.26
C MET A 191 4.86 25.84 13.67
N LYS A 192 4.20 26.94 14.07
CA LYS A 192 4.27 27.45 15.44
C LYS A 192 3.68 26.46 16.44
N GLN A 193 2.51 25.89 16.16
CA GLN A 193 1.89 24.88 17.01
C GLN A 193 2.75 23.60 17.10
N MET A 194 3.39 23.19 16.00
CA MET A 194 4.35 22.08 16.04
C MET A 194 5.55 22.40 16.92
N ASP A 195 6.10 23.62 16.84
CA ASP A 195 7.21 24.04 17.69
C ASP A 195 6.83 23.99 19.18
N GLU A 196 5.63 24.45 19.52
CA GLU A 196 5.08 24.43 20.88
C GLU A 196 4.83 23.00 21.40
N GLU A 197 4.33 22.08 20.56
CA GLU A 197 4.11 20.68 20.93
C GLU A 197 5.40 19.85 20.98
N LEU A 198 6.51 20.33 20.41
CA LEU A 198 7.82 19.69 20.56
C LEU A 198 8.44 19.91 21.95
N ASP A 199 8.07 20.96 22.68
CA ASP A 199 8.54 21.20 24.05
C ASP A 199 8.07 20.13 25.05
N PRO A 200 6.77 19.80 25.17
CA PRO A 200 6.31 18.73 26.06
C PRO A 200 6.86 17.37 25.65
N LEU A 201 7.14 17.13 24.36
CA LEU A 201 7.85 15.92 23.92
C LEU A 201 9.26 15.87 24.49
N ILE A 202 10.04 16.96 24.36
CA ILE A 202 11.41 17.04 24.89
C ILE A 202 11.41 16.86 26.41
N GLU A 203 10.49 17.51 27.13
CA GLU A 203 10.34 17.39 28.58
C GLU A 203 10.00 15.95 29.00
N ALA A 204 9.04 15.32 28.32
CA ALA A 204 8.67 13.93 28.58
C ALA A 204 9.84 12.97 28.31
N MET A 205 10.62 13.18 27.25
CA MET A 205 11.79 12.35 26.95
C MET A 205 12.92 12.51 27.97
N LYS A 206 13.14 13.72 28.50
CA LYS A 206 14.08 13.95 29.61
C LYS A 206 13.62 13.27 30.90
N ALA A 207 12.33 13.41 31.24
CA ALA A 207 11.75 12.72 32.39
C ALA A 207 11.89 11.19 32.27
N SER A 208 11.74 10.66 31.05
CA SER A 208 12.01 9.24 30.77
C SER A 208 13.49 8.90 30.98
N GLU A 209 14.43 9.77 30.59
CA GLU A 209 15.88 9.57 30.76
C GLU A 209 16.31 9.55 32.23
N ASP A 210 15.73 10.41 33.05
CA ASP A 210 15.98 10.49 34.49
C ASP A 210 15.31 9.35 35.28
N ALA A 211 14.30 8.70 34.70
CA ALA A 211 13.59 7.59 35.32
C ALA A 211 14.37 6.27 35.22
N PHE A 212 14.17 5.39 36.21
CA PHE A 212 14.73 4.04 36.17
C PHE A 212 14.12 3.23 35.01
N THR A 213 14.96 2.54 34.24
CA THR A 213 14.50 1.74 33.09
C THR A 213 13.49 0.68 33.52
N GLY A 214 12.34 0.65 32.84
CA GLY A 214 11.23 -0.27 33.11
C GLY A 214 10.32 0.14 34.27
N SER A 215 10.57 1.30 34.90
CA SER A 215 9.69 1.85 35.93
C SER A 215 8.37 2.36 35.34
N ASP A 216 7.35 2.47 36.18
CA ASP A 216 6.06 3.06 35.77
C ASP A 216 6.21 4.54 35.40
N GLN A 217 7.17 5.26 36.02
CA GLN A 217 7.51 6.63 35.65
C GLN A 217 8.09 6.71 34.23
N GLU A 218 8.97 5.77 33.83
CA GLU A 218 9.49 5.71 32.46
C GLU A 218 8.35 5.50 31.46
N ARG A 219 7.42 4.58 31.77
CA ARG A 219 6.26 4.28 30.92
C ARG A 219 5.35 5.48 30.75
N GLU A 220 4.97 6.13 31.85
CA GLU A 220 4.12 7.33 31.80
C GLU A 220 4.78 8.46 31.02
N ALA A 221 6.09 8.64 31.15
CA ALA A 221 6.85 9.61 30.38
C ALA A 221 6.87 9.28 28.89
N LEU A 222 7.08 8.01 28.51
CA LEU A 222 7.02 7.58 27.11
C LEU A 222 5.62 7.76 26.50
N ASP A 223 4.56 7.45 27.25
CA ASP A 223 3.18 7.66 26.80
C ASP A 223 2.88 9.14 26.54
N LYS A 224 3.39 10.04 27.40
CA LYS A 224 3.30 11.50 27.17
C LYS A 224 4.07 11.93 25.92
N ALA A 225 5.27 11.38 25.72
CA ALA A 225 6.08 11.68 24.54
C ALA A 225 5.39 11.21 23.25
N TYR A 226 4.78 10.02 23.25
CA TYR A 226 3.99 9.53 22.12
C TYR A 226 2.82 10.43 21.78
N LYS A 227 2.01 10.82 22.78
CA LYS A 227 0.87 11.72 22.57
C LYS A 227 1.29 13.06 21.98
N ALA A 228 2.40 13.64 22.45
CA ALA A 228 2.94 14.87 21.88
C ALA A 228 3.43 14.65 20.44
N GLN A 229 4.10 13.54 20.16
CA GLN A 229 4.59 13.17 18.83
C GLN A 229 3.46 12.99 17.82
N GLU A 230 2.36 12.32 18.21
CA GLU A 230 1.15 12.15 17.39
C GLU A 230 0.57 13.50 16.98
N LYS A 231 0.38 14.42 17.94
CA LYS A 231 -0.13 15.77 17.64
C LYS A 231 0.77 16.55 16.68
N VAL A 232 2.09 16.46 16.84
CA VAL A 232 3.03 17.14 15.93
C VAL A 232 2.88 16.60 14.51
N VAL A 233 2.72 15.29 14.37
CA VAL A 233 2.54 14.65 13.06
C VAL A 233 1.15 14.90 12.46
N ASP A 234 0.10 15.06 13.28
CA ASP A 234 -1.22 15.51 12.85
C ASP A 234 -1.21 16.96 12.32
N LEU A 235 -0.37 17.81 12.91
CA LEU A 235 -0.17 19.17 12.41
C LEU A 235 0.64 19.17 11.10
N LEU A 236 1.64 18.29 10.98
CA LEU A 236 2.38 18.08 9.74
C LEU A 236 1.45 17.60 8.61
N THR A 237 0.65 16.56 8.88
CA THR A 237 -0.75 16.40 8.46
C THR A 237 -1.33 17.53 7.60
N LYS A 238 -1.93 18.46 8.35
CA LYS A 238 -2.64 19.63 7.88
C LYS A 238 -1.74 20.61 7.12
N LEU A 239 -0.47 20.71 7.48
CA LEU A 239 0.50 21.56 6.79
C LEU A 239 0.74 21.05 5.36
N GLU A 240 1.01 19.76 5.18
CA GLU A 240 1.27 19.18 3.86
C GLU A 240 0.03 19.25 2.95
N GLU A 241 -1.17 19.10 3.52
CA GLU A 241 -2.43 19.28 2.80
C GLU A 241 -2.60 20.72 2.25
N GLN A 242 -2.09 21.73 2.96
CA GLN A 242 -2.06 23.11 2.46
C GLN A 242 -1.06 23.30 1.31
N MET A 243 -0.15 22.37 1.05
CA MET A 243 0.85 22.47 -0.02
C MET A 243 0.39 21.79 -1.32
N ILE A 244 -0.76 21.13 -1.31
CA ILE A 244 -1.36 20.54 -2.51
C ILE A 244 -1.67 21.67 -3.49
N PRO A 245 -1.33 21.56 -4.79
CA PRO A 245 -1.65 22.62 -5.75
C PRO A 245 -3.16 22.90 -5.82
N PRO A 246 -3.61 24.17 -5.84
CA PRO A 246 -5.02 24.52 -5.96
C PRO A 246 -5.66 23.86 -7.18
N GLY A 247 -6.78 23.17 -6.98
CA GLY A 247 -7.48 22.47 -8.07
C GLY A 247 -6.74 21.25 -8.63
N TYR A 248 -5.72 20.74 -7.93
CA TYR A 248 -5.07 19.49 -8.33
C TYR A 248 -6.09 18.35 -8.35
N GLU A 249 -6.16 17.67 -9.50
CA GLU A 249 -6.84 16.40 -9.66
C GLU A 249 -5.88 15.44 -10.35
N THR A 250 -5.91 14.18 -9.91
CA THR A 250 -5.19 13.11 -10.57
C THR A 250 -5.79 12.88 -11.94
N PRO A 251 -4.96 12.82 -13.01
CA PRO A 251 -5.48 12.66 -14.36
C PRO A 251 -6.13 11.27 -14.50
N VAL A 252 -7.40 11.27 -14.91
CA VAL A 252 -8.15 10.06 -15.25
C VAL A 252 -8.47 10.10 -16.74
N PRO A 253 -8.11 9.05 -17.51
CA PRO A 253 -8.45 8.94 -18.93
C PRO A 253 -9.95 9.15 -19.20
N PRO A 254 -10.35 9.87 -20.28
CA PRO A 254 -11.75 10.15 -20.59
C PRO A 254 -12.64 8.90 -20.71
N GLU A 255 -12.07 7.77 -21.09
CA GLU A 255 -12.72 6.46 -21.19
C GLU A 255 -13.23 5.90 -19.86
N TYR A 256 -12.77 6.43 -18.72
CA TYR A 256 -13.25 6.09 -17.36
C TYR A 256 -14.04 7.24 -16.73
N SER A 257 -14.51 8.19 -17.53
CA SER A 257 -15.33 9.32 -17.05
C SER A 257 -16.72 8.92 -16.55
N ASP A 258 -17.17 7.72 -16.92
CA ASP A 258 -18.41 7.06 -16.49
C ASP A 258 -18.26 6.17 -15.25
N LEU A 259 -17.05 6.11 -14.67
CA LEU A 259 -16.79 5.46 -13.39
C LEU A 259 -16.77 6.49 -12.24
N PRO A 260 -17.16 6.11 -11.01
CA PRO A 260 -16.99 6.98 -9.86
C PRO A 260 -15.52 7.33 -9.64
N GLN A 261 -15.24 8.61 -9.34
CA GLN A 261 -13.88 9.11 -9.13
C GLN A 261 -13.78 9.83 -7.80
N LEU A 262 -12.82 9.44 -6.96
CA LEU A 262 -12.49 10.15 -5.75
C LEU A 262 -11.40 11.20 -6.06
N LYS A 263 -11.71 12.48 -5.89
CA LYS A 263 -10.82 13.59 -6.28
C LYS A 263 -9.77 13.96 -5.23
N ARG A 264 -9.97 13.52 -3.99
CA ARG A 264 -9.09 13.75 -2.84
C ARG A 264 -9.14 12.54 -1.91
N ARG A 265 -9.01 12.75 -0.60
CA ARG A 265 -9.16 11.69 0.39
C ARG A 265 -10.57 11.60 0.93
N ALA A 266 -10.97 10.39 1.30
CA ALA A 266 -12.14 10.13 2.11
C ALA A 266 -11.74 9.31 3.34
N LYS A 267 -12.44 9.52 4.45
CA LYS A 267 -12.34 8.67 5.64
C LYS A 267 -13.54 7.74 5.69
N VAL A 268 -13.28 6.47 5.95
CA VAL A 268 -14.32 5.45 6.11
C VAL A 268 -14.17 4.82 7.49
N GLU A 269 -15.25 4.84 8.25
CA GLU A 269 -15.40 4.07 9.48
C GLU A 269 -16.04 2.72 9.16
N MET A 270 -15.40 1.64 9.58
CA MET A 270 -15.91 0.29 9.42
C MET A 270 -16.04 -0.40 10.77
N ILE A 271 -17.20 -1.00 11.03
CA ILE A 271 -17.50 -1.75 12.24
C ILE A 271 -17.69 -3.22 11.88
N VAL A 272 -16.87 -4.09 12.46
CA VAL A 272 -16.92 -5.54 12.26
C VAL A 272 -17.32 -6.22 13.57
N LYS A 273 -18.16 -7.26 13.49
CA LYS A 273 -18.50 -8.15 14.60
C LYS A 273 -18.10 -9.57 14.29
N LYS A 274 -17.83 -10.34 15.35
CA LYS A 274 -17.59 -11.77 15.21
C LYS A 274 -18.83 -12.46 14.64
N GLY A 275 -18.63 -13.42 13.74
CA GLY A 275 -19.73 -14.16 13.11
C GLY A 275 -20.48 -15.08 14.09
N GLN A 276 -19.79 -15.52 15.14
CA GLN A 276 -20.37 -16.33 16.21
C GLN A 276 -21.03 -15.45 17.27
N SER A 277 -22.28 -15.76 17.63
CA SER A 277 -23.02 -15.03 18.65
C SER A 277 -22.29 -15.04 20.00
N GLY A 278 -22.07 -13.85 20.58
CA GLY A 278 -21.39 -13.68 21.87
C GLY A 278 -19.87 -13.74 21.81
N ALA A 279 -19.26 -14.04 20.66
CA ALA A 279 -17.81 -13.95 20.49
C ALA A 279 -17.36 -12.48 20.46
N GLN A 280 -16.16 -12.23 20.96
CA GLN A 280 -15.54 -10.91 21.07
C GLN A 280 -14.16 -10.96 20.39
N PHE A 281 -13.65 -9.79 20.01
CA PHE A 281 -12.28 -9.65 19.53
C PHE A 281 -11.34 -9.61 20.71
N ASP A 282 -10.31 -10.44 20.72
CA ASP A 282 -9.25 -10.42 21.73
C ASP A 282 -8.03 -9.67 21.18
N ILE A 283 -7.76 -8.49 21.75
CA ILE A 283 -6.57 -7.69 21.43
C ILE A 283 -5.71 -7.61 22.68
N ASN A 284 -4.62 -8.39 22.69
CA ASN A 284 -3.65 -8.43 23.78
C ASN A 284 -4.29 -8.73 25.16
N GLY A 285 -5.31 -9.58 25.22
CA GLY A 285 -6.02 -9.96 26.45
C GLY A 285 -7.17 -9.03 26.81
N VAL A 286 -7.47 -8.02 25.98
CA VAL A 286 -8.61 -7.13 26.15
C VAL A 286 -9.70 -7.50 25.14
N ASN A 287 -10.89 -7.80 25.64
CA ASN A 287 -12.01 -8.21 24.81
C ASN A 287 -12.83 -7.00 24.35
N PHE A 288 -13.10 -6.94 23.05
CA PHE A 288 -13.94 -5.92 22.43
C PHE A 288 -15.18 -6.55 21.77
N PRO A 289 -16.38 -5.99 21.98
CA PRO A 289 -17.60 -6.52 21.38
C PRO A 289 -17.67 -6.31 19.86
N GLN A 290 -16.88 -5.37 19.34
CA GLN A 290 -16.80 -5.03 17.92
C GLN A 290 -15.43 -4.43 17.62
N ALA A 291 -14.93 -4.69 16.42
CA ALA A 291 -13.76 -4.03 15.87
C ALA A 291 -14.21 -2.74 15.18
N LYS A 292 -13.67 -1.60 15.62
CA LYS A 292 -13.88 -0.31 14.95
C LYS A 292 -12.58 0.07 14.26
N MET A 293 -12.63 0.24 12.95
CA MET A 293 -11.49 0.61 12.12
C MET A 293 -11.78 1.91 11.38
N ILE A 294 -10.78 2.79 11.30
CA ILE A 294 -10.83 3.99 10.45
C ILE A 294 -9.82 3.81 9.33
N MET A 295 -10.29 3.98 8.10
CA MET A 295 -9.47 3.91 6.91
C MET A 295 -9.43 5.26 6.20
N VAL A 296 -8.30 5.56 5.58
CA VAL A 296 -8.15 6.68 4.64
C VAL A 296 -8.04 6.11 3.23
N ILE A 297 -8.95 6.54 2.37
CA ILE A 297 -8.98 6.20 0.95
C ILE A 297 -8.35 7.34 0.17
N ASP A 298 -7.37 7.03 -0.69
CA ASP A 298 -6.51 8.02 -1.34
C ASP A 298 -6.83 8.18 -2.83
N GLY A 299 -7.71 9.13 -3.15
CA GLY A 299 -8.03 9.49 -4.54
C GLY A 299 -6.94 10.28 -5.25
N TYR A 300 -5.89 10.73 -4.54
CA TYR A 300 -4.71 11.31 -5.18
C TYR A 300 -3.91 10.23 -5.93
N THR A 301 -3.86 9.03 -5.38
CA THR A 301 -3.13 7.93 -6.01
C THR A 301 -4.04 7.01 -6.83
N ALA A 302 -5.23 6.71 -6.30
CA ALA A 302 -6.16 5.74 -6.86
C ALA A 302 -7.58 6.34 -7.04
N PRO A 303 -7.75 7.35 -7.92
CA PRO A 303 -9.03 8.04 -8.09
C PRO A 303 -10.18 7.13 -8.51
N VAL A 304 -9.97 6.17 -9.42
CA VAL A 304 -11.06 5.30 -9.93
C VAL A 304 -11.38 4.21 -8.91
N THR A 305 -10.35 3.53 -8.40
CA THR A 305 -10.50 2.45 -7.41
C THR A 305 -11.10 2.98 -6.10
N GLY A 306 -10.51 4.06 -5.56
CA GLY A 306 -10.99 4.72 -4.36
C GLY A 306 -12.38 5.34 -4.56
N GLY A 307 -12.66 5.88 -5.74
CA GLY A 307 -13.99 6.38 -6.12
C GLY A 307 -15.05 5.30 -6.06
N ASN A 308 -14.78 4.15 -6.67
CA ASN A 308 -15.70 3.02 -6.64
C ASN A 308 -15.94 2.49 -5.22
N PHE A 309 -14.87 2.31 -4.43
CA PHE A 309 -15.01 1.88 -3.04
C PHE A 309 -15.88 2.84 -2.22
N VAL A 310 -15.61 4.15 -2.28
CA VAL A 310 -16.37 5.16 -1.54
C VAL A 310 -17.83 5.24 -2.01
N ASP A 311 -18.10 5.09 -3.31
CA ASP A 311 -19.45 5.00 -3.86
C ASP A 311 -20.22 3.79 -3.30
N LEU A 312 -19.58 2.61 -3.25
CA LEU A 312 -20.16 1.39 -2.67
C LEU A 312 -20.43 1.53 -1.17
N VAL A 313 -19.49 2.10 -0.41
CA VAL A 313 -19.68 2.41 1.02
C VAL A 313 -20.87 3.37 1.21
N ASN A 314 -20.92 4.46 0.46
CA ASN A 314 -21.99 5.46 0.56
C ASN A 314 -23.38 4.87 0.24
N LYS A 315 -23.40 3.82 -0.59
CA LYS A 315 -24.60 3.08 -0.97
C LYS A 315 -25.00 1.97 0.03
N GLY A 316 -24.19 1.72 1.05
CA GLY A 316 -24.41 0.66 2.04
C GLY A 316 -24.10 -0.75 1.53
N PHE A 317 -23.32 -0.88 0.45
CA PHE A 317 -23.04 -2.17 -0.20
C PHE A 317 -22.37 -3.18 0.74
N TYR A 318 -21.46 -2.70 1.59
CA TYR A 318 -20.71 -3.56 2.52
C TYR A 318 -21.45 -3.81 3.84
N ASP A 319 -22.65 -3.25 4.04
CA ASP A 319 -23.40 -3.41 5.29
C ASP A 319 -23.96 -4.83 5.41
N ASN A 320 -23.71 -5.46 6.56
CA ASN A 320 -24.02 -6.86 6.88
C ASN A 320 -23.30 -7.88 5.98
N MET A 321 -22.18 -7.48 5.36
CA MET A 321 -21.39 -8.37 4.52
C MET A 321 -20.47 -9.25 5.37
N LYS A 322 -20.41 -10.55 5.05
CA LYS A 322 -19.47 -11.46 5.69
C LYS A 322 -18.06 -11.26 5.14
N ILE A 323 -17.05 -11.59 5.94
CA ILE A 323 -15.68 -11.80 5.50
C ILE A 323 -15.59 -13.18 4.84
N GLN A 324 -15.15 -13.22 3.57
CA GLN A 324 -15.13 -14.44 2.75
C GLN A 324 -13.82 -15.20 2.86
N ARG A 325 -12.71 -14.52 3.20
CA ARG A 325 -11.40 -15.17 3.32
C ARG A 325 -10.55 -14.46 4.37
N SER A 326 -9.92 -15.27 5.23
CA SER A 326 -8.87 -14.84 6.17
C SER A 326 -7.84 -15.97 6.27
N ASP A 327 -6.67 -15.78 5.67
CA ASP A 327 -5.63 -16.82 5.55
C ASP A 327 -4.30 -16.43 6.20
N GLY A 328 -4.33 -15.44 7.10
CA GLY A 328 -3.17 -14.94 7.83
C GLY A 328 -2.28 -13.99 7.04
N PHE A 329 -2.42 -13.93 5.71
CA PHE A 329 -1.75 -12.95 4.86
C PHE A 329 -2.68 -11.83 4.44
N VAL A 330 -3.94 -12.16 4.16
CA VAL A 330 -4.97 -11.20 3.79
C VAL A 330 -6.28 -11.49 4.48
N VAL A 331 -7.05 -10.43 4.72
CA VAL A 331 -8.49 -10.51 5.02
C VAL A 331 -9.21 -9.91 3.83
N GLN A 332 -10.04 -10.69 3.15
CA GLN A 332 -10.69 -10.29 1.90
C GLN A 332 -12.21 -10.32 2.06
N THR A 333 -12.85 -9.31 1.48
CA THR A 333 -14.31 -9.21 1.43
C THR A 333 -14.79 -8.47 0.18
N GLY A 334 -16.10 -8.19 0.09
CA GLY A 334 -16.72 -7.50 -1.04
C GLY A 334 -17.38 -8.42 -2.07
N ASP A 335 -17.57 -9.70 -1.75
CA ASP A 335 -18.23 -10.66 -2.66
C ASP A 335 -19.71 -10.89 -2.22
N PRO A 336 -20.70 -10.38 -2.97
CA PRO A 336 -22.10 -10.44 -2.57
C PRO A 336 -22.68 -11.87 -2.69
N GLU A 337 -23.52 -12.28 -1.72
CA GLU A 337 -24.28 -13.52 -1.83
C GLU A 337 -25.43 -13.35 -2.85
N GLY A 338 -25.27 -13.86 -4.07
CA GLY A 338 -26.30 -13.86 -5.13
C GLY A 338 -26.16 -12.72 -6.15
N GLU A 339 -27.21 -12.45 -6.93
CA GLU A 339 -27.25 -11.22 -7.74
C GLU A 339 -27.25 -10.04 -6.77
N ALA A 340 -26.22 -9.20 -6.83
CA ALA A 340 -26.13 -7.98 -6.02
C ALA A 340 -27.24 -7.00 -6.43
N PHE A 341 -28.46 -7.26 -5.96
CA PHE A 341 -29.62 -6.43 -6.20
C PHE A 341 -29.31 -4.99 -5.75
N GLY A 342 -29.02 -4.13 -6.73
CA GLY A 342 -29.02 -2.68 -6.57
C GLY A 342 -27.66 -1.95 -6.62
N TYR A 343 -26.51 -2.64 -6.66
CA TYR A 343 -25.20 -1.94 -6.56
C TYR A 343 -24.17 -2.32 -7.63
N THR A 344 -24.38 -3.45 -8.30
CA THR A 344 -23.67 -3.90 -9.49
C THR A 344 -24.35 -3.45 -10.79
N GLY A 345 -25.66 -3.14 -10.75
CA GLY A 345 -26.50 -2.79 -11.91
C GLY A 345 -26.36 -1.36 -12.46
N GLY A 346 -25.15 -0.78 -12.44
CA GLY A 346 -24.87 0.44 -13.19
C GLY A 346 -24.87 0.17 -14.70
N THR A 347 -24.97 1.22 -15.52
CA THR A 347 -24.60 1.08 -16.94
C THR A 347 -23.18 0.53 -16.98
N PRO A 348 -22.93 -0.59 -17.68
CA PRO A 348 -21.58 -1.12 -17.87
C PRO A 348 -20.64 -0.01 -18.28
N SER A 349 -19.39 -0.05 -17.78
CA SER A 349 -18.38 0.89 -18.24
C SER A 349 -18.30 0.80 -19.77
N LYS A 350 -18.30 1.95 -20.45
CA LYS A 350 -18.22 1.96 -21.92
C LYS A 350 -16.91 1.37 -22.42
N SER A 351 -15.85 1.46 -21.62
CA SER A 351 -14.51 1.00 -21.95
C SER A 351 -14.25 -0.43 -21.50
N ILE A 352 -14.61 -0.77 -20.25
CA ILE A 352 -14.31 -2.08 -19.67
C ILE A 352 -15.46 -3.09 -19.80
N GLY A 353 -16.69 -2.61 -19.97
CA GLY A 353 -17.89 -3.45 -20.01
C GLY A 353 -18.43 -3.79 -18.62
N ALA A 354 -19.01 -4.99 -18.52
CA ALA A 354 -19.59 -5.53 -17.28
C ALA A 354 -19.07 -6.94 -17.05
N GLY A 355 -19.00 -7.31 -15.78
CA GLY A 355 -18.60 -8.66 -15.37
C GLY A 355 -19.70 -9.70 -15.66
N PRO A 356 -19.39 -10.99 -15.46
CA PRO A 356 -20.29 -12.10 -15.77
C PRO A 356 -21.70 -12.01 -15.18
N HIS A 357 -21.88 -11.33 -14.05
CA HIS A 357 -23.16 -11.15 -13.36
C HIS A 357 -23.71 -9.71 -13.48
N GLY A 358 -23.22 -8.95 -14.46
CA GLY A 358 -23.65 -7.57 -14.71
C GLY A 358 -22.98 -6.54 -13.79
N GLU A 359 -21.93 -6.92 -13.08
CA GLU A 359 -21.18 -6.05 -12.19
C GLU A 359 -20.35 -5.00 -12.91
N ARG A 360 -20.28 -3.83 -12.26
CA ARG A 360 -19.37 -2.76 -12.65
C ARG A 360 -17.93 -3.24 -12.46
N LEU A 361 -17.19 -3.27 -13.57
CA LEU A 361 -15.77 -3.55 -13.58
C LEU A 361 -14.97 -2.26 -13.41
N ILE A 362 -13.84 -2.39 -12.73
CA ILE A 362 -12.87 -1.34 -12.44
C ILE A 362 -11.54 -1.78 -13.02
N PRO A 363 -10.92 -0.97 -13.91
CA PRO A 363 -9.61 -1.30 -14.45
C PRO A 363 -8.57 -1.30 -13.33
N THR A 364 -7.57 -2.17 -13.44
CA THR A 364 -6.39 -2.07 -12.57
C THR A 364 -5.80 -0.68 -12.70
N GLU A 365 -5.54 -0.03 -11.57
CA GLU A 365 -5.04 1.34 -11.47
C GLU A 365 -3.77 1.33 -10.62
N ILE A 366 -2.63 1.62 -11.23
CA ILE A 366 -1.34 1.60 -10.54
C ILE A 366 -0.63 2.92 -10.78
N PHE A 367 -0.11 3.50 -9.70
CA PHE A 367 0.66 4.73 -9.77
C PHE A 367 2.08 4.50 -9.28
N VAL A 368 3.03 4.61 -10.20
CA VAL A 368 4.47 4.52 -9.92
C VAL A 368 5.07 5.89 -9.60
N ARG A 369 6.00 5.92 -8.65
CA ARG A 369 6.69 7.15 -8.24
C ARG A 369 7.48 7.74 -9.40
N GLY A 370 7.20 9.01 -9.69
CA GLY A 370 7.83 9.79 -10.75
C GLY A 370 6.97 9.94 -11.99
N ASP A 371 5.90 9.15 -12.11
CA ASP A 371 4.93 9.30 -13.20
C ASP A 371 4.04 10.54 -12.99
N LYS A 372 3.36 10.97 -14.05
CA LYS A 372 2.45 12.12 -14.00
C LYS A 372 1.06 11.77 -13.46
N GLY A 373 0.75 10.49 -13.38
CA GLY A 373 -0.53 9.94 -12.95
C GLY A 373 -0.49 8.41 -12.99
N PRO A 374 -1.56 7.75 -12.52
CA PRO A 374 -1.70 6.31 -12.63
C PRO A 374 -1.80 5.88 -14.11
N PHE A 375 -1.32 4.67 -14.38
CA PHE A 375 -1.65 3.93 -15.60
C PHE A 375 -2.68 2.85 -15.29
N TYR A 376 -3.33 2.35 -16.33
CA TYR A 376 -4.51 1.50 -16.22
C TYR A 376 -4.37 0.22 -17.05
N GLU A 377 -5.15 -0.81 -16.68
CA GLU A 377 -5.30 -2.08 -17.40
C GLU A 377 -4.02 -2.92 -17.57
N THR A 378 -2.95 -2.59 -16.85
CA THR A 378 -1.66 -3.29 -16.92
C THR A 378 -0.98 -3.28 -15.55
N THR A 379 0.05 -4.10 -15.38
CA THR A 379 0.88 -4.17 -14.15
C THR A 379 2.28 -3.62 -14.40
N ILE A 380 3.04 -3.36 -13.33
CA ILE A 380 4.45 -2.94 -13.50
C ILE A 380 5.29 -4.04 -14.15
N GLU A 381 4.95 -5.30 -13.91
CA GLU A 381 5.63 -6.44 -14.52
C GLU A 381 5.37 -6.51 -16.03
N ASP A 382 4.12 -6.31 -16.43
CA ASP A 382 3.72 -6.34 -17.85
C ASP A 382 4.31 -5.17 -18.64
N GLU A 383 4.48 -3.99 -18.01
CA GLU A 383 5.19 -2.84 -18.61
C GLU A 383 6.72 -3.02 -18.64
N GLY A 384 7.27 -4.11 -18.10
CA GLY A 384 8.71 -4.31 -17.97
C GLY A 384 9.38 -3.36 -16.97
N ARG A 385 8.59 -2.77 -16.07
CA ARG A 385 9.00 -1.83 -14.99
C ARG A 385 9.09 -2.53 -13.64
N GLY A 386 9.32 -3.85 -13.66
CA GLY A 386 9.41 -4.69 -12.48
C GLY A 386 10.36 -4.10 -11.43
N GLY A 387 9.83 -3.86 -10.24
CA GLY A 387 10.58 -3.32 -9.12
C GLY A 387 10.67 -1.79 -9.05
N GLU A 388 9.99 -1.02 -9.90
CA GLU A 388 9.76 0.39 -9.60
C GLU A 388 8.83 0.54 -8.39
N ALA A 389 9.02 1.59 -7.59
CA ALA A 389 8.25 1.81 -6.38
C ALA A 389 6.92 2.50 -6.69
N THR A 390 5.82 1.97 -6.16
CA THR A 390 4.51 2.63 -6.23
C THR A 390 4.44 3.84 -5.30
N VAL A 391 3.54 4.77 -5.59
CA VAL A 391 3.26 5.93 -4.74
C VAL A 391 2.73 5.45 -3.38
N LEU A 392 1.75 4.55 -3.41
CA LEU A 392 1.27 3.82 -2.24
C LEU A 392 1.76 2.36 -2.28
N PRO A 393 2.71 1.99 -1.42
CA PRO A 393 3.21 0.62 -1.32
C PRO A 393 2.42 -0.23 -0.30
N PHE A 394 2.42 -1.54 -0.50
CA PHE A 394 1.90 -2.55 0.43
C PHE A 394 2.86 -2.81 1.60
N SER A 395 3.45 -1.77 2.19
CA SER A 395 4.41 -1.93 3.30
C SER A 395 3.79 -1.77 4.68
N ALA A 396 2.59 -1.21 4.79
CA ALA A 396 1.87 -1.07 6.05
C ALA A 396 0.92 -2.25 6.31
N TYR A 397 0.87 -2.68 7.56
CA TYR A 397 -0.16 -3.60 8.04
C TYR A 397 -1.54 -2.92 7.95
N GLY A 398 -2.50 -3.59 7.34
CA GLY A 398 -3.81 -3.03 7.02
C GLY A 398 -3.83 -2.16 5.76
N ALA A 399 -2.80 -2.24 4.89
CA ALA A 399 -2.87 -1.68 3.54
C ALA A 399 -4.03 -2.30 2.76
N MET A 400 -4.77 -1.46 2.03
CA MET A 400 -5.98 -1.86 1.32
C MET A 400 -5.69 -2.10 -0.15
N GLY A 401 -5.84 -3.35 -0.59
CA GLY A 401 -5.65 -3.76 -1.97
C GLY A 401 -6.97 -4.06 -2.67
N TRP A 402 -7.07 -3.66 -3.92
CA TRP A 402 -8.22 -3.99 -4.76
C TRP A 402 -8.10 -5.41 -5.28
N ALA A 403 -9.12 -6.26 -5.05
CA ALA A 403 -9.06 -7.65 -5.48
C ALA A 403 -9.45 -7.77 -6.96
N ARG A 404 -8.73 -8.65 -7.67
CA ARG A 404 -8.93 -8.97 -9.09
C ARG A 404 -8.39 -10.37 -9.37
N ASP A 405 -8.77 -10.93 -10.50
CA ASP A 405 -8.13 -12.12 -11.05
C ASP A 405 -6.70 -11.79 -11.50
N GLU A 406 -5.74 -12.67 -11.19
CA GLU A 406 -4.31 -12.44 -11.43
C GLU A 406 -3.98 -12.18 -12.90
N TYR A 407 -4.65 -12.89 -13.81
CA TYR A 407 -4.42 -12.82 -15.26
C TYR A 407 -5.38 -11.90 -16.02
N ASP A 408 -6.30 -11.24 -15.30
CA ASP A 408 -7.21 -10.27 -15.89
C ASP A 408 -7.14 -8.94 -15.11
N PRO A 409 -6.42 -7.93 -15.63
CA PRO A 409 -6.29 -6.64 -14.96
C PRO A 409 -7.63 -5.87 -14.85
N ASN A 410 -8.67 -6.28 -15.57
CA ASN A 410 -9.94 -5.56 -15.65
C ASN A 410 -11.10 -6.30 -14.95
N SER A 411 -10.79 -7.36 -14.20
CA SER A 411 -11.76 -8.18 -13.48
C SER A 411 -12.19 -7.63 -12.10
N GLY A 412 -11.51 -6.60 -11.59
CA GLY A 412 -11.82 -6.02 -10.28
C GLY A 412 -13.21 -5.35 -10.27
N SER A 413 -13.98 -5.49 -9.19
CA SER A 413 -15.35 -4.93 -9.14
C SER A 413 -15.73 -4.31 -7.80
N SER A 414 -15.83 -5.11 -6.74
CA SER A 414 -16.24 -4.65 -5.41
C SER A 414 -15.47 -5.34 -4.28
N GLN A 415 -14.76 -6.41 -4.61
CA GLN A 415 -13.90 -7.13 -3.69
C GLN A 415 -12.62 -6.34 -3.40
N PHE A 416 -12.24 -6.32 -2.14
CA PHE A 416 -11.00 -5.72 -1.66
C PHE A 416 -10.44 -6.53 -0.49
N PHE A 417 -9.18 -6.31 -0.16
CA PHE A 417 -8.52 -6.99 0.94
C PHE A 417 -7.70 -6.03 1.80
N TRP A 418 -7.56 -6.38 3.08
CA TRP A 418 -6.54 -5.84 3.97
C TRP A 418 -5.33 -6.77 3.98
N LEU A 419 -4.14 -6.21 3.84
CA LEU A 419 -2.90 -6.93 3.98
C LEU A 419 -2.54 -7.10 5.46
N LEU A 420 -2.42 -8.34 5.93
CA LEU A 420 -1.98 -8.67 7.29
C LEU A 420 -0.49 -9.01 7.36
N PHE A 421 0.11 -9.37 6.23
CA PHE A 421 1.52 -9.75 6.25
C PHE A 421 2.37 -8.50 6.48
N ASP A 422 2.99 -8.42 7.65
CA ASP A 422 4.10 -7.51 7.85
C ASP A 422 5.17 -7.91 6.84
N SER A 423 5.44 -7.05 5.86
CA SER A 423 6.28 -7.39 4.72
C SER A 423 7.69 -7.69 5.21
N ASP A 424 7.97 -8.96 5.53
CA ASP A 424 9.31 -9.51 5.45
C ASP A 424 9.60 -9.58 3.96
N LEU A 425 10.22 -8.48 3.54
CA LEU A 425 10.47 -8.13 2.17
C LEU A 425 11.21 -9.27 1.46
N THR A 426 11.05 -9.36 0.14
CA THR A 426 12.04 -10.06 -0.68
C THR A 426 13.46 -9.57 -0.32
N PRO A 427 14.55 -10.31 -0.59
CA PRO A 427 15.92 -9.86 -0.27
C PRO A 427 16.29 -8.45 -0.79
N ALA A 428 15.52 -7.92 -1.74
CA ALA A 428 15.63 -6.57 -2.30
C ALA A 428 14.72 -5.51 -1.63
N GLY A 429 14.05 -5.85 -0.53
CA GLY A 429 13.26 -4.88 0.23
C GLY A 429 11.93 -4.48 -0.41
N LYS A 430 11.31 -5.34 -1.25
CA LYS A 430 10.08 -5.02 -1.99
C LYS A 430 8.94 -5.98 -1.64
N ASN A 431 7.72 -5.45 -1.55
CA ASN A 431 6.51 -6.25 -1.41
C ASN A 431 6.14 -6.85 -2.78
N VAL A 432 5.72 -8.11 -2.80
CA VAL A 432 5.34 -8.84 -4.01
C VAL A 432 4.02 -8.36 -4.63
N LEU A 433 3.20 -7.63 -3.87
CA LEU A 433 1.93 -7.08 -4.31
C LEU A 433 2.07 -5.71 -4.97
N ASP A 434 3.18 -5.00 -4.72
CA ASP A 434 3.43 -3.67 -5.28
C ASP A 434 3.44 -3.73 -6.80
N GLY A 435 2.54 -2.99 -7.42
CA GLY A 435 2.39 -2.93 -8.87
C GLY A 435 1.74 -4.16 -9.51
N ARG A 436 1.32 -5.16 -8.72
CA ARG A 436 0.40 -6.22 -9.16
C ARG A 436 -1.04 -5.90 -8.81
N TYR A 437 -1.26 -5.31 -7.65
CA TYR A 437 -2.58 -4.92 -7.17
C TYR A 437 -2.64 -3.40 -6.94
N PRO A 438 -3.78 -2.74 -7.17
CA PRO A 438 -3.99 -1.36 -6.76
C PRO A 438 -4.02 -1.25 -5.23
N CYS A 439 -3.11 -0.48 -4.65
CA CYS A 439 -3.21 -0.03 -3.26
C CYS A 439 -3.95 1.31 -3.24
N PHE A 440 -5.11 1.37 -2.60
CA PHE A 440 -6.01 2.53 -2.68
C PHE A 440 -6.26 3.21 -1.32
N GLY A 441 -5.68 2.69 -0.24
CA GLY A 441 -5.85 3.25 1.09
C GLY A 441 -5.18 2.43 2.19
N TYR A 442 -5.31 2.92 3.42
CA TYR A 442 -4.79 2.24 4.61
C TYR A 442 -5.76 2.35 5.77
N VAL A 443 -5.75 1.34 6.64
CA VAL A 443 -6.29 1.46 8.00
C VAL A 443 -5.35 2.32 8.82
N VAL A 444 -5.84 3.46 9.34
CA VAL A 444 -5.07 4.40 10.16
C VAL A 444 -5.38 4.25 11.65
N GLU A 445 -6.55 3.73 12.00
CA GLU A 445 -6.91 3.40 13.39
C GLU A 445 -7.58 2.03 13.46
N GLY A 446 -7.29 1.28 14.52
CA GLY A 446 -7.89 -0.03 14.77
C GLY A 446 -7.36 -1.17 13.90
N SER A 447 -6.20 -1.00 13.25
CA SER A 447 -5.59 -2.06 12.44
C SER A 447 -5.33 -3.33 13.25
N ASP A 448 -4.99 -3.22 14.54
CA ASP A 448 -4.78 -4.37 15.45
C ASP A 448 -5.96 -5.37 15.47
N PHE A 449 -7.18 -4.92 15.18
CA PHE A 449 -8.34 -5.82 15.11
C PHE A 449 -8.24 -6.83 13.97
N LEU A 450 -7.56 -6.48 12.88
CA LEU A 450 -7.44 -7.31 11.69
C LEU A 450 -6.82 -8.69 12.00
N GLN A 451 -5.97 -8.80 13.02
CA GLN A 451 -5.31 -10.06 13.40
C GLN A 451 -6.29 -11.13 13.90
N ASP A 452 -7.44 -10.72 14.44
CA ASP A 452 -8.45 -11.64 14.98
C ASP A 452 -9.73 -11.67 14.12
N ILE A 453 -9.75 -10.98 12.97
CA ILE A 453 -10.82 -11.12 11.97
C ILE A 453 -10.68 -12.46 11.25
N LYS A 454 -11.79 -13.21 11.19
CA LYS A 454 -11.87 -14.55 10.61
C LYS A 454 -12.95 -14.62 9.55
N GLU A 455 -12.86 -15.63 8.70
CA GLU A 455 -13.93 -15.98 7.78
C GLU A 455 -15.27 -16.12 8.53
N GLY A 456 -16.33 -15.54 7.98
CA GLY A 456 -17.67 -15.51 8.58
C GLY A 456 -17.92 -14.38 9.57
N ASP A 457 -16.90 -13.61 9.99
CA ASP A 457 -17.13 -12.33 10.68
C ASP A 457 -17.88 -11.35 9.78
N VAL A 458 -18.57 -10.37 10.35
CA VAL A 458 -19.54 -9.54 9.62
C VAL A 458 -19.19 -8.07 9.74
N ILE A 459 -19.04 -7.40 8.58
CA ILE A 459 -19.05 -5.95 8.49
C ILE A 459 -20.47 -5.48 8.75
N VAL A 460 -20.72 -4.97 9.96
CA VAL A 460 -22.07 -4.52 10.36
C VAL A 460 -22.39 -3.17 9.75
N SER A 461 -21.38 -2.32 9.57
CA SER A 461 -21.54 -1.05 8.89
C SER A 461 -20.23 -0.55 8.31
N ALA A 462 -20.31 0.06 7.12
CA ALA A 462 -19.25 0.90 6.56
C ALA A 462 -19.83 2.29 6.25
N LYS A 463 -19.19 3.36 6.74
CA LYS A 463 -19.70 4.73 6.57
C LYS A 463 -18.59 5.69 6.19
N VAL A 464 -18.85 6.52 5.18
CA VAL A 464 -17.98 7.66 4.85
C VAL A 464 -18.18 8.74 5.93
N THR A 465 -17.15 9.01 6.71
CA THR A 465 -17.18 9.99 7.81
C THR A 465 -16.63 11.35 7.40
N ASP A 466 -15.79 11.40 6.37
CA ASP A 466 -15.28 12.63 5.76
C ASP A 466 -14.92 12.41 4.30
N GLY A 467 -14.94 13.49 3.50
CA GLY A 467 -14.49 13.49 2.11
C GLY A 467 -15.50 12.99 1.08
N LEU A 468 -16.77 12.74 1.46
CA LEU A 468 -17.82 12.33 0.53
C LEU A 468 -18.06 13.39 -0.57
N GLN A 469 -17.87 14.67 -0.26
CA GLN A 469 -17.96 15.79 -1.21
C GLN A 469 -16.91 15.73 -2.33
N TYR A 470 -15.86 14.92 -2.17
CA TYR A 470 -14.83 14.70 -3.19
C TYR A 470 -15.12 13.50 -4.08
N LEU A 471 -16.20 12.76 -3.82
CA LEU A 471 -16.69 11.73 -4.72
C LEU A 471 -17.43 12.38 -5.88
N LYS A 472 -16.89 12.20 -7.09
CA LYS A 472 -17.59 12.50 -8.33
C LYS A 472 -18.29 11.23 -8.79
N GLN A 473 -19.61 11.23 -8.72
CA GLN A 473 -20.43 10.18 -9.35
C GLN A 473 -20.52 10.41 -10.87
N PRO A 474 -20.70 9.35 -11.66
CA PRO A 474 -20.76 9.42 -13.11
C PRO A 474 -21.96 10.20 -13.66
#